data_AF-A0A6J1ZIT0-F1
#
_entry.id   AF-A0A6J1ZIT0-F1
#
_cell.length_a   1.000
_cell.length_b   1.000
_cell.length_c   1.000
_cell.angle_alpha   90.00
_cell.angle_beta   90.00
_cell.angle_gamma   90.00
#
_symmetry.space_group_name_H-M   'P 1'
#
loop_
_entity.id
_entity.type
_entity.pdbx_description
1 polymer ?
#
loop_
_entity_poly.entity_id
_entity_poly.type
_entity_poly.pdbx_seq_one_letter_code
_entity_poly.pdbx_strand_id
1 'polypeptide(L)'
;MMTALLLFSALASLFSAADGQAFHLGKCPTPPVQENFDVHKYLGRWYEIEKIPVSFEKGSCIQANYSLMENGNIKVINQELRPDGTVNQIEGEATQANLTEPAKLGVKFFWFHSFLPFGPIFHLTLTSWAMTFPWLGPWLWRSSSQRKSLDSNGEVMPSAPYWVLATDYENYALVYSCTTIVWLFHMDHVWILGRNPYLPPETVTYLKDILTSNEIDIEKMTITDQVNCPEPL
;
A
#
# COMPACT_ATOMS: atom_id res chain seq x y z
N MET A 1 8.75 -0.62 47.39
CA MET A 1 8.65 0.69 46.69
C MET A 1 9.57 0.78 45.47
N MET A 2 10.83 0.37 45.57
CA MET A 2 11.79 0.42 44.45
C MET A 2 11.46 -0.55 43.29
N THR A 3 10.82 -1.69 43.58
CA THR A 3 10.40 -2.70 42.57
C THR A 3 9.19 -2.29 41.73
N ALA A 4 8.29 -1.46 42.26
CA ALA A 4 7.13 -0.95 41.53
C ALA A 4 7.51 0.16 40.53
N LEU A 5 8.55 0.96 40.85
CA LEU A 5 9.10 1.98 39.96
C LEU A 5 9.80 1.38 38.74
N LEU A 6 10.50 0.24 38.91
CA LEU A 6 11.18 -0.47 37.82
C LEU A 6 10.20 -1.11 36.82
N LEU A 7 9.04 -1.58 37.29
CA LEU A 7 7.97 -2.08 36.44
C LEU A 7 7.30 -0.96 35.63
N PHE A 8 7.12 0.22 36.23
CA PHE A 8 6.58 1.39 35.52
C PHE A 8 7.53 1.92 34.44
N SER A 9 8.84 1.94 34.71
CA SER A 9 9.83 2.32 33.69
C SER A 9 9.95 1.30 32.56
N ALA A 10 9.81 0.00 32.85
CA ALA A 10 9.83 -1.06 31.83
C ALA A 10 8.59 -1.02 30.93
N LEU A 11 7.41 -0.69 31.48
CA LEU A 11 6.17 -0.46 30.73
C LEU A 11 6.23 0.84 29.89
N ALA A 12 6.84 1.91 30.40
CA ALA A 12 7.01 3.15 29.65
C ALA A 12 7.99 3.01 28.47
N SER A 13 9.04 2.18 28.60
CA SER A 13 9.95 1.87 27.48
C SER A 13 9.34 1.02 26.36
N LEU A 14 8.23 0.32 26.63
CA LEU A 14 7.45 -0.41 25.62
C LEU A 14 6.53 0.50 24.79
N PHE A 15 6.36 1.76 25.19
CA PHE A 15 5.60 2.79 24.46
C PHE A 15 6.51 3.73 23.66
N SER A 16 7.64 3.23 23.14
CA SER A 16 8.19 3.86 21.93
C SER A 16 7.27 3.47 20.78
N ALA A 17 6.14 4.19 20.64
CA ALA A 17 5.36 4.12 19.42
C ALA A 17 6.32 4.40 18.27
N ALA A 18 6.41 3.47 17.32
CA ALA A 18 7.19 3.70 16.11
C ALA A 18 6.63 4.95 15.44
N ASP A 19 7.39 6.04 15.49
CA ASP A 19 7.03 7.31 14.88
C ASP A 19 6.83 7.06 13.38
N GLY A 20 5.63 7.37 12.88
CA GLY A 20 5.32 7.33 11.46
C GLY A 20 4.14 6.45 11.04
N GLN A 21 3.53 5.63 11.91
CA GLN A 21 2.30 4.90 11.55
C GLN A 21 1.07 5.49 12.26
N ALA A 22 -0.01 5.68 11.49
CA ALA A 22 -1.27 6.22 11.96
C ALA A 22 -2.14 5.07 12.49
N PHE A 23 -1.91 4.68 13.75
CA PHE A 23 -2.76 3.71 14.45
C PHE A 23 -3.93 4.43 15.10
N HIS A 24 -5.14 3.99 14.77
CA HIS A 24 -6.39 4.55 15.26
C HIS A 24 -7.22 3.48 15.97
N LEU A 25 -8.03 3.91 16.92
CA LEU A 25 -8.98 3.04 17.62
C LEU A 25 -10.21 2.79 16.74
N GLY A 26 -10.79 1.59 16.84
CA GLY A 26 -11.99 1.19 16.12
C GLY A 26 -11.72 0.64 14.72
N LYS A 27 -12.80 0.45 13.97
CA LYS A 27 -12.77 -0.06 12.59
C LYS A 27 -12.38 1.05 11.61
N CYS A 28 -11.94 0.65 10.42
CA CYS A 28 -11.72 1.58 9.31
C CYS A 28 -12.98 2.41 9.00
N PRO A 29 -12.85 3.73 8.84
CA PRO A 29 -13.82 4.57 8.16
C PRO A 29 -14.20 4.02 6.77
N THR A 30 -15.43 4.29 6.35
CA THR A 30 -15.94 3.91 5.02
C THR A 30 -16.36 5.15 4.23
N PRO A 31 -15.41 6.01 3.83
CA PRO A 31 -15.73 7.19 3.03
C PRO A 31 -16.35 6.80 1.68
N PRO A 32 -17.18 7.68 1.08
CA PRO A 32 -17.61 7.51 -0.30
C PRO A 32 -16.39 7.57 -1.23
N VAL A 33 -16.48 6.83 -2.33
CA VAL A 33 -15.44 6.78 -3.36
C VAL A 33 -15.89 7.53 -4.62
N GLN A 34 -14.95 7.85 -5.50
CA GLN A 34 -15.21 8.58 -6.74
C GLN A 34 -16.34 7.91 -7.53
N GLU A 35 -17.40 8.68 -7.79
CA GLU A 35 -18.51 8.23 -8.62
C GLU A 35 -18.08 8.08 -10.08
N ASN A 36 -18.64 7.07 -10.76
CA ASN A 36 -18.40 6.80 -12.18
C ASN A 36 -16.89 6.74 -12.53
N PHE A 37 -16.11 6.13 -11.65
CA PHE A 37 -14.66 6.05 -11.80
C PHE A 37 -14.26 5.32 -13.09
N ASP A 38 -13.51 6.02 -13.94
CA ASP A 38 -12.96 5.52 -15.19
C ASP A 38 -11.46 5.28 -15.04
N VAL A 39 -11.10 3.99 -14.94
CA VAL A 39 -9.70 3.56 -14.79
C VAL A 39 -8.82 4.03 -15.95
N HIS A 40 -9.35 4.12 -17.17
CA HIS A 40 -8.56 4.49 -18.34
C HIS A 40 -8.09 5.93 -18.29
N LYS A 41 -8.91 6.83 -17.73
CA LYS A 41 -8.54 8.23 -17.48
C LYS A 41 -7.57 8.39 -16.31
N TYR A 42 -7.58 7.43 -15.39
CA TYR A 42 -6.69 7.43 -14.22
C TYR A 42 -5.26 6.99 -14.53
N LEU A 43 -5.05 6.26 -15.63
CA LEU A 43 -3.73 5.77 -16.04
C LEU A 43 -2.70 6.91 -16.24
N GLY A 44 -1.44 6.52 -16.33
CA GLY A 44 -0.30 7.41 -16.48
C GLY A 44 0.35 7.77 -15.15
N ARG A 45 1.13 8.84 -15.15
CA ARG A 45 1.95 9.26 -14.03
C ARG A 45 1.19 10.17 -13.06
N TRP A 46 1.48 9.99 -11.78
CA TRP A 46 1.03 10.79 -10.66
C TRP A 46 2.22 11.09 -9.73
N TYR A 47 2.36 12.34 -9.31
CA TYR A 47 3.33 12.77 -8.30
C TYR A 47 2.67 12.73 -6.94
N GLU A 48 3.36 12.24 -5.92
CA GLU A 48 2.88 12.30 -4.55
C GLU A 48 3.14 13.69 -3.96
N ILE A 49 2.08 14.37 -3.55
CA ILE A 49 2.14 15.75 -3.05
C ILE A 49 2.15 15.78 -1.54
N GLU A 50 1.23 15.04 -0.93
CA GLU A 50 1.20 14.82 0.51
C GLU A 50 0.79 13.40 0.84
N LYS A 51 1.25 12.90 1.99
CA LYS A 51 0.89 11.57 2.49
C LYS A 51 0.79 11.51 4.00
N ILE A 52 -0.01 10.59 4.51
CA ILE A 52 0.25 10.04 5.85
C ILE A 52 1.47 9.13 5.70
N PRO A 53 2.57 9.40 6.42
CA PRO A 53 3.84 8.71 6.21
C PRO A 53 3.66 7.21 6.35
N VAL A 54 4.30 6.48 5.45
CA VAL A 54 4.47 5.03 5.55
C VAL A 54 5.93 4.77 5.86
N SER A 55 6.23 3.83 6.76
CA SER A 55 7.59 3.60 7.26
C SER A 55 8.63 3.24 6.17
N PHE A 56 8.16 2.92 4.96
CA PHE A 56 8.97 2.48 3.83
C PHE A 56 9.38 3.62 2.87
N GLU A 57 8.72 4.78 2.92
CA GLU A 57 8.97 5.92 2.01
C GLU A 57 9.78 6.99 2.74
N LYS A 58 11.06 7.11 2.39
CA LYS A 58 11.98 8.09 3.00
C LYS A 58 12.66 8.99 1.96
N GLY A 59 12.37 8.78 0.68
CA GLY A 59 12.91 9.57 -0.42
C GLY A 59 12.12 10.84 -0.72
N SER A 60 12.61 11.56 -1.73
CA SER A 60 11.94 12.68 -2.40
C SER A 60 11.50 12.26 -3.80
N CYS A 61 10.85 13.16 -4.54
CA CYS A 61 10.48 12.97 -5.94
C CYS A 61 9.60 11.73 -6.17
N ILE A 62 8.74 11.41 -5.20
CA ILE A 62 7.94 10.19 -5.22
C ILE A 62 6.90 10.29 -6.32
N GLN A 63 6.87 9.29 -7.19
CA GLN A 63 5.93 9.21 -8.29
C GLN A 63 5.43 7.78 -8.52
N ALA A 64 4.20 7.68 -9.00
CA ALA A 64 3.53 6.45 -9.35
C ALA A 64 3.14 6.47 -10.82
N ASN A 65 3.51 5.45 -11.59
CA ASN A 65 3.04 5.28 -12.96
C ASN A 65 2.11 4.06 -13.08
N TYR A 66 0.90 4.30 -13.57
CA TYR A 66 -0.14 3.30 -13.74
C TYR A 66 -0.29 2.97 -15.22
N SER A 67 -0.23 1.69 -15.58
CA SER A 67 -0.36 1.24 -16.97
C SER A 67 -1.22 0.00 -17.09
N LEU A 68 -1.99 -0.09 -18.17
CA LEU A 68 -2.86 -1.25 -18.40
C LEU A 68 -2.03 -2.44 -18.87
N MET A 69 -2.30 -3.61 -18.30
CA MET A 69 -1.72 -4.88 -18.71
C MET A 69 -2.66 -5.63 -19.67
N GLU A 70 -2.11 -6.57 -20.45
CA GLU A 70 -2.90 -7.38 -21.40
C GLU A 70 -4.04 -8.17 -20.73
N ASN A 71 -3.90 -8.51 -19.45
CA ASN A 71 -4.93 -9.20 -18.66
C ASN A 71 -6.05 -8.28 -18.12
N GLY A 72 -5.97 -6.97 -18.37
CA GLY A 72 -6.90 -5.97 -17.85
C GLY A 72 -6.59 -5.48 -16.43
N ASN A 73 -5.55 -6.00 -15.77
CA ASN A 73 -5.06 -5.44 -14.51
C ASN A 73 -4.18 -4.22 -14.76
N ILE A 74 -3.81 -3.52 -13.69
CA ILE A 74 -3.04 -2.28 -13.76
C ILE A 74 -1.67 -2.55 -13.18
N LYS A 75 -0.61 -2.40 -13.98
CA LYS A 75 0.76 -2.36 -13.48
C LYS A 75 0.98 -1.03 -12.78
N VAL A 76 1.48 -1.09 -11.55
CA VAL A 76 1.85 0.08 -10.73
C VAL A 76 3.36 0.08 -10.58
N ILE A 77 4.00 1.20 -10.91
CA ILE A 77 5.43 1.41 -10.66
C ILE A 77 5.55 2.64 -9.76
N ASN A 78 5.97 2.43 -8.52
CA ASN A 78 6.32 3.52 -7.61
C ASN A 78 7.84 3.73 -7.62
N GLN A 79 8.29 4.97 -7.72
CA GLN A 79 9.69 5.36 -7.69
C GLN A 79 9.90 6.47 -6.66
N GLU A 80 11.05 6.47 -6.00
CA GLU A 80 11.52 7.54 -5.12
C GLU A 80 13.01 7.83 -5.37
N LEU A 81 13.42 9.07 -5.17
CA LEU A 81 14.83 9.48 -5.14
C LEU A 81 15.35 9.38 -3.71
N ARG A 82 16.42 8.62 -3.49
CA ARG A 82 17.06 8.50 -2.19
C ARG A 82 18.05 9.64 -1.94
N PRO A 83 18.41 9.91 -0.67
CA PRO A 83 19.41 10.94 -0.34
C PRO A 83 20.79 10.74 -0.97
N ASP A 84 21.14 9.50 -1.35
CA ASP A 84 22.39 9.17 -2.05
C ASP A 84 22.33 9.40 -3.57
N GLY A 85 21.20 9.92 -4.08
CA GLY A 85 20.94 10.18 -5.49
C GLY A 85 20.52 8.94 -6.28
N THR A 86 20.39 7.77 -5.64
CA THR A 86 19.90 6.55 -6.31
C THR A 86 18.38 6.54 -6.38
N VAL A 87 17.84 5.96 -7.46
CA VAL A 87 16.39 5.77 -7.60
C VAL A 87 16.01 4.40 -7.09
N ASN A 88 15.10 4.38 -6.12
CA ASN A 88 14.48 3.17 -5.62
C ASN A 88 13.12 2.99 -6.30
N GLN A 89 12.82 1.76 -6.71
CA GLN A 89 11.61 1.45 -7.45
C GLN A 89 10.96 0.18 -6.90
N ILE A 90 9.64 0.20 -6.79
CA ILE A 90 8.83 -0.97 -6.46
C ILE A 90 7.73 -1.15 -7.51
N GLU A 91 7.61 -2.37 -8.02
CA GLU A 91 6.55 -2.76 -8.94
C GLU A 91 5.42 -3.47 -8.19
N GLY A 92 4.20 -3.23 -8.65
CA GLY A 92 2.99 -3.85 -8.13
C GLY A 92 1.92 -4.01 -9.19
N GLU A 93 0.82 -4.61 -8.78
CA GLU A 93 -0.36 -4.87 -9.59
C GLU A 93 -1.61 -4.42 -8.84
N ALA A 94 -2.44 -3.60 -9.48
CA ALA A 94 -3.75 -3.19 -8.98
C ALA A 94 -4.87 -3.88 -9.76
N THR A 95 -5.94 -4.22 -9.05
CA THR A 95 -7.09 -4.96 -9.59
C THR A 95 -8.40 -4.33 -9.13
N GLN A 96 -9.41 -4.30 -10.02
CA GLN A 96 -10.77 -3.92 -9.68
C GLN A 96 -11.55 -5.18 -9.29
N ALA A 97 -11.64 -5.48 -8.00
CA ALA A 97 -12.28 -6.70 -7.51
C ALA A 97 -13.82 -6.66 -7.68
N ASN A 98 -14.42 -5.47 -7.61
CA ASN A 98 -15.85 -5.27 -7.77
C ASN A 98 -16.15 -4.15 -8.77
N LEU A 99 -16.72 -4.50 -9.92
CA LEU A 99 -17.06 -3.55 -10.98
C LEU A 99 -18.22 -2.61 -10.61
N THR A 100 -18.99 -2.90 -9.55
CA THR A 100 -20.02 -1.96 -9.07
C THR A 100 -19.43 -0.82 -8.24
N GLU A 101 -18.20 -0.98 -7.74
CA GLU A 101 -17.45 0.05 -7.01
C GLU A 101 -16.04 0.18 -7.63
N PRO A 102 -15.93 0.64 -8.89
CA PRO A 102 -14.69 0.57 -9.67
C PRO A 102 -13.53 1.39 -9.09
N ALA A 103 -13.82 2.37 -8.22
CA ALA A 103 -12.85 3.16 -7.48
C ALA A 103 -12.22 2.44 -6.28
N LYS A 104 -12.73 1.26 -5.88
CA LYS A 104 -12.14 0.42 -4.82
C LYS A 104 -11.25 -0.64 -5.44
N LEU A 105 -9.97 -0.30 -5.58
CA LEU A 105 -8.96 -1.22 -6.09
C LEU A 105 -8.32 -2.01 -4.94
N GLY A 106 -7.74 -3.14 -5.30
CA GLY A 106 -6.78 -3.86 -4.47
C GLY A 106 -5.41 -3.84 -5.12
N VAL A 107 -4.37 -3.45 -4.37
CA VAL A 107 -2.97 -3.41 -4.84
C VAL A 107 -2.14 -4.51 -4.18
N LYS A 108 -1.18 -5.07 -4.91
CA LYS A 108 -0.17 -6.00 -4.42
C LYS A 108 1.20 -5.58 -4.94
N PHE A 109 2.19 -5.45 -4.06
CA PHE A 109 3.55 -5.11 -4.46
C PHE A 109 4.46 -6.35 -4.45
N PHE A 110 5.31 -6.47 -5.47
CA PHE A 110 6.22 -7.59 -5.67
C PHE A 110 7.59 -7.31 -5.03
N TRP A 111 7.65 -7.06 -3.72
CA TRP A 111 8.93 -6.95 -2.99
C TRP A 111 9.32 -8.23 -2.24
N PHE A 112 8.37 -9.10 -1.93
CA PHE A 112 8.57 -10.19 -0.97
C PHE A 112 9.34 -11.43 -1.47
N HIS A 113 9.84 -11.44 -2.71
CA HIS A 113 10.52 -12.61 -3.30
C HIS A 113 12.06 -12.53 -3.35
N SER A 114 12.69 -11.44 -2.91
CA SER A 114 14.15 -11.28 -3.09
C SER A 114 14.99 -11.06 -1.83
N PHE A 115 14.40 -10.99 -0.63
CA PHE A 115 15.13 -10.60 0.61
C PHE A 115 15.00 -11.55 1.81
N LEU A 116 14.81 -12.86 1.62
CA LEU A 116 15.11 -13.84 2.67
C LEU A 116 16.11 -14.89 2.18
N PRO A 117 17.42 -14.77 2.51
CA PRO A 117 18.34 -15.90 2.46
C PRO A 117 18.17 -16.84 3.67
N PHE A 118 17.24 -16.55 4.59
CA PHE A 118 16.91 -17.38 5.74
C PHE A 118 15.47 -17.85 5.63
N GLY A 119 15.28 -19.10 5.20
CA GLY A 119 14.02 -19.81 5.42
C GLY A 119 13.75 -19.95 6.94
N PRO A 120 12.50 -20.08 7.37
CA PRO A 120 12.21 -20.29 8.78
C PRO A 120 12.68 -21.68 9.21
N ILE A 121 13.82 -21.74 9.88
CA ILE A 121 14.15 -22.81 10.82
C ILE A 121 13.21 -22.65 12.01
N PHE A 122 12.06 -23.32 11.96
CA PHE A 122 11.35 -23.76 13.15
C PHE A 122 10.91 -25.20 12.94
N HIS A 123 11.84 -26.11 13.21
CA HIS A 123 11.57 -27.53 13.34
C HIS A 123 11.24 -27.82 14.79
N LEU A 124 9.95 -27.90 15.14
CA LEU A 124 9.50 -28.61 16.34
C LEU A 124 8.22 -29.40 16.02
N THR A 125 8.44 -30.69 15.71
CA THR A 125 7.75 -31.89 16.23
C THR A 125 6.22 -31.80 16.37
N LEU A 126 5.35 -32.65 15.79
CA LEU A 126 5.37 -34.08 15.43
C LEU A 126 4.19 -34.31 14.47
N THR A 127 4.36 -35.15 13.45
CA THR A 127 3.60 -36.40 13.21
C THR A 127 3.99 -37.00 11.85
N SER A 128 4.91 -37.95 11.91
CA SER A 128 4.72 -39.30 11.38
C SER A 128 3.80 -39.52 10.14
N TRP A 129 4.49 -39.98 9.07
CA TRP A 129 4.07 -40.89 7.98
C TRP A 129 3.33 -40.30 6.76
N ALA A 130 4.08 -40.15 5.66
CA ALA A 130 3.59 -40.49 4.32
C ALA A 130 4.77 -40.85 3.40
N MET A 131 5.11 -42.14 3.36
CA MET A 131 5.82 -42.72 2.21
C MET A 131 4.79 -43.13 1.15
N THR A 132 5.24 -43.11 -0.12
CA THR A 132 4.67 -43.78 -1.31
C THR A 132 3.48 -43.06 -1.98
N PHE A 133 3.40 -42.80 -3.30
CA PHE A 133 3.88 -43.56 -4.47
C PHE A 133 4.17 -42.66 -5.70
N PRO A 134 5.17 -43.00 -6.54
CA PRO A 134 5.52 -42.30 -7.78
C PRO A 134 4.91 -42.99 -9.02
N TRP A 135 3.60 -42.88 -9.26
CA TRP A 135 2.95 -43.44 -10.46
C TRP A 135 1.68 -42.66 -10.83
N LEU A 136 1.81 -41.41 -11.29
CA LEU A 136 0.90 -40.83 -12.28
C LEU A 136 1.70 -39.77 -13.06
N GLY A 137 2.30 -40.21 -14.17
CA GLY A 137 2.86 -39.32 -15.18
C GLY A 137 1.76 -38.60 -16.00
N PRO A 138 2.12 -37.97 -17.13
CA PRO A 138 2.01 -36.53 -17.29
C PRO A 138 0.96 -36.13 -18.33
N TRP A 139 -0.19 -35.60 -17.89
CA TRP A 139 -1.14 -34.87 -18.74
C TRP A 139 -1.89 -33.84 -17.89
N LEU A 140 -1.56 -32.56 -18.08
CA LEU A 140 -2.47 -31.44 -18.29
C LEU A 140 -1.61 -30.17 -18.34
N TRP A 141 -1.03 -29.91 -19.50
CA TRP A 141 -0.66 -28.56 -19.90
C TRP A 141 -1.95 -27.74 -19.94
N ARG A 142 -2.23 -26.99 -18.87
CA ARG A 142 -3.29 -25.99 -18.85
C ARG A 142 -2.65 -24.61 -18.95
N SER A 143 -2.89 -24.00 -20.11
CA SER A 143 -2.67 -22.61 -20.51
C SER A 143 -2.03 -21.68 -19.48
N SER A 144 -0.92 -21.09 -19.89
CA SER A 144 -0.41 -19.79 -19.45
C SER A 144 -1.51 -18.71 -19.54
N SER A 145 -2.27 -18.53 -18.46
CA SER A 145 -3.06 -17.32 -18.20
C SER A 145 -3.42 -17.29 -16.72
N GLN A 146 -3.03 -16.22 -16.02
CA GLN A 146 -3.31 -15.91 -14.61
C GLN A 146 -2.64 -16.81 -13.55
N ARG A 147 -1.34 -16.61 -13.30
CA ARG A 147 -0.74 -17.09 -12.03
C ARG A 147 -1.11 -16.07 -10.95
N LYS A 148 -2.10 -16.38 -10.10
CA LYS A 148 -2.34 -15.61 -8.86
C LYS A 148 -1.02 -15.58 -8.08
N SER A 149 -0.60 -14.41 -7.60
CA SER A 149 0.56 -14.32 -6.70
C SER A 149 0.19 -14.98 -5.37
N LEU A 150 0.82 -16.12 -5.11
CA LEU A 150 0.63 -16.95 -3.92
C LEU A 150 1.80 -16.69 -2.98
N ASP A 151 1.55 -16.68 -1.67
CA ASP A 151 2.59 -16.62 -0.65
C ASP A 151 3.39 -17.95 -0.59
N SER A 152 4.37 -18.03 0.32
CA SER A 152 5.18 -19.24 0.52
C SER A 152 4.38 -20.46 0.96
N ASN A 153 3.13 -20.28 1.38
CA ASN A 153 2.20 -21.33 1.82
C ASN A 153 1.14 -21.66 0.76
N GLY A 154 1.18 -21.01 -0.41
CA GLY A 154 0.21 -21.23 -1.47
C GLY A 154 -1.12 -20.49 -1.26
N GLU A 155 -1.17 -19.48 -0.39
CA GLU A 155 -2.33 -18.62 -0.16
C GLU A 155 -2.29 -17.37 -1.03
N VAL A 156 -3.44 -16.87 -1.49
CA VAL A 156 -3.51 -15.64 -2.28
C VAL A 156 -3.06 -14.47 -1.41
N MET A 157 -1.96 -13.79 -1.79
CA MET A 157 -1.50 -12.60 -1.06
C MET A 157 -2.66 -11.60 -0.92
N PRO A 158 -3.01 -11.13 0.29
CA PRO A 158 -4.10 -10.20 0.47
C PRO A 158 -3.76 -8.89 -0.25
N SER A 159 -4.69 -8.39 -1.05
CA SER A 159 -4.53 -7.08 -1.66
C SER A 159 -4.71 -6.01 -0.60
N ALA A 160 -3.79 -5.05 -0.53
CA ALA A 160 -4.02 -3.85 0.25
C ALA A 160 -5.12 -3.01 -0.43
N PRO A 161 -6.11 -2.48 0.31
CA PRO A 161 -7.10 -1.58 -0.26
C PRO A 161 -6.45 -0.34 -0.88
N TYR A 162 -6.93 0.10 -2.03
CA TYR A 162 -6.53 1.36 -2.67
C TYR A 162 -7.82 2.00 -3.19
N TRP A 163 -8.38 2.92 -2.43
CA TRP A 163 -9.66 3.54 -2.74
C TRP A 163 -9.43 4.95 -3.25
N VAL A 164 -9.90 5.23 -4.47
CA VAL A 164 -9.88 6.59 -5.02
C VAL A 164 -11.11 7.32 -4.48
N LEU A 165 -10.90 8.21 -3.51
CA LEU A 165 -11.99 8.97 -2.89
C LEU A 165 -12.51 10.07 -3.81
N ALA A 166 -11.61 10.78 -4.49
CA ALA A 166 -11.94 11.84 -5.43
C ALA A 166 -10.83 11.99 -6.48
N THR A 167 -11.19 12.25 -7.73
CA THR A 167 -10.24 12.62 -8.78
C THR A 167 -10.95 13.34 -9.92
N ASP A 168 -10.29 14.31 -10.53
CA ASP A 168 -10.69 14.91 -11.79
C ASP A 168 -9.92 14.33 -12.99
N TYR A 169 -9.11 13.30 -12.75
CA TYR A 169 -8.23 12.59 -13.70
C TYR A 169 -7.07 13.41 -14.28
N GLU A 170 -7.22 14.73 -14.37
CA GLU A 170 -6.31 15.64 -15.09
C GLU A 170 -5.42 16.47 -14.17
N ASN A 171 -5.79 16.67 -12.91
CA ASN A 171 -5.02 17.51 -11.99
C ASN A 171 -4.71 16.78 -10.68
N TYR A 172 -5.71 16.20 -10.02
CA TYR A 172 -5.55 15.62 -8.68
C TYR A 172 -6.19 14.25 -8.54
N ALA A 173 -5.71 13.50 -7.56
CA ALA A 173 -6.38 12.33 -7.02
C ALA A 173 -6.16 12.23 -5.51
N LEU A 174 -7.20 11.82 -4.79
CA LEU A 174 -7.15 11.51 -3.37
C LEU A 174 -7.35 10.02 -3.18
N VAL A 175 -6.36 9.37 -2.56
CA VAL A 175 -6.32 7.93 -2.35
C VAL A 175 -6.32 7.63 -0.87
N TYR A 176 -7.11 6.65 -0.47
CA TYR A 176 -7.22 6.15 0.89
C TYR A 176 -7.02 4.63 0.93
N SER A 177 -6.28 4.16 1.92
CA SER A 177 -6.11 2.76 2.22
C SER A 177 -6.25 2.56 3.71
N CYS A 178 -7.04 1.58 4.14
CA CYS A 178 -7.17 1.27 5.56
C CYS A 178 -7.26 -0.22 5.80
N THR A 179 -6.54 -0.69 6.81
CA THR A 179 -6.54 -2.08 7.24
C THR A 179 -6.90 -2.15 8.72
N THR A 180 -7.98 -2.87 9.04
CA THR A 180 -8.36 -3.13 10.44
C THR A 180 -7.46 -4.22 11.03
N ILE A 181 -6.88 -3.94 12.20
CA ILE A 181 -5.96 -4.80 12.93
C ILE A 181 -6.65 -5.26 14.23
N VAL A 182 -6.80 -6.59 14.38
CA VAL A 182 -7.30 -7.24 15.61
C VAL A 182 -8.59 -6.58 16.15
N TRP A 183 -9.54 -6.27 15.26
CA TRP A 183 -10.89 -5.69 15.53
C TRP A 183 -10.99 -4.38 16.31
N LEU A 184 -9.97 -3.98 17.09
CA LEU A 184 -9.96 -2.84 17.98
C LEU A 184 -9.21 -1.65 17.42
N PHE A 185 -8.37 -1.87 16.42
CA PHE A 185 -7.54 -0.83 15.82
C PHE A 185 -7.61 -0.89 14.31
N HIS A 186 -7.24 0.20 13.67
CA HIS A 186 -6.91 0.21 12.26
C HIS A 186 -5.67 1.05 12.00
N MET A 187 -5.09 0.83 10.84
CA MET A 187 -4.03 1.64 10.29
C MET A 187 -4.48 2.12 8.93
N ASP A 188 -4.34 3.42 8.69
CA ASP A 188 -4.65 4.03 7.41
C ASP A 188 -3.46 4.74 6.78
N HIS A 189 -3.58 4.90 5.48
CA HIS A 189 -2.66 5.60 4.61
C HIS A 189 -3.47 6.45 3.67
N VAL A 190 -2.98 7.66 3.44
CA VAL A 190 -3.60 8.65 2.57
C VAL A 190 -2.53 9.18 1.65
N TRP A 191 -2.88 9.37 0.39
CA TRP A 191 -2.05 10.07 -0.58
C TRP A 191 -2.87 11.11 -1.32
N ILE A 192 -2.37 12.35 -1.34
CA ILE A 192 -2.78 13.38 -2.29
C ILE A 192 -1.81 13.32 -3.45
N LEU A 193 -2.34 13.05 -4.63
CA LEU A 193 -1.59 12.89 -5.86
C LEU A 193 -1.89 14.04 -6.82
N GLY A 194 -0.89 14.48 -7.57
CA GLY A 194 -1.01 15.50 -8.60
C GLY A 194 -0.50 15.01 -9.96
N ARG A 195 -1.09 15.50 -11.06
CA ARG A 195 -0.49 15.32 -12.40
C ARG A 195 0.76 16.17 -12.60
N ASN A 196 0.90 17.23 -11.81
CA ASN A 196 2.07 18.08 -11.71
C ASN A 196 2.70 17.91 -10.31
N PRO A 197 4.00 18.21 -10.14
CA PRO A 197 4.70 18.14 -8.85
C PRO A 197 4.22 19.18 -7.81
N TYR A 198 3.24 20.00 -8.17
CA TYR A 198 2.63 21.00 -7.30
C TYR A 198 1.12 21.07 -7.56
N LEU A 199 0.35 21.26 -6.49
CA LEU A 199 -1.09 21.51 -6.55
C LEU A 199 -1.43 22.87 -5.92
N PRO A 200 -2.48 23.56 -6.40
CA PRO A 200 -2.97 24.77 -5.75
C PRO A 200 -3.35 24.49 -4.28
N PRO A 201 -3.08 25.44 -3.36
CA PRO A 201 -3.41 25.26 -1.94
C PRO A 201 -4.90 24.99 -1.71
N GLU A 202 -5.76 25.64 -2.50
CA GLU A 202 -7.22 25.47 -2.45
C GLU A 202 -7.63 24.01 -2.75
N THR A 203 -6.99 23.37 -3.74
CA THR A 203 -7.22 21.96 -4.07
C THR A 203 -6.79 21.05 -2.93
N VAL A 204 -5.62 21.31 -2.34
CA VAL A 204 -5.13 20.52 -1.20
C VAL A 204 -6.05 20.64 0.01
N THR A 205 -6.53 21.85 0.34
CA THR A 205 -7.50 22.07 1.41
C THR A 205 -8.82 21.33 1.13
N TYR A 206 -9.36 21.44 -0.08
CA TYR A 206 -10.56 20.71 -0.46
C TYR A 206 -10.42 19.18 -0.27
N LEU A 207 -9.28 18.62 -0.66
CA LEU A 207 -9.02 17.18 -0.48
C LEU A 207 -8.89 16.79 1.00
N LYS A 208 -8.27 17.64 1.82
CA LYS A 208 -8.19 17.44 3.28
C LYS A 208 -9.56 17.56 3.96
N ASP A 209 -10.44 18.41 3.45
CA ASP A 209 -11.82 18.52 3.95
C ASP A 209 -12.62 17.24 3.70
N ILE A 210 -12.40 16.55 2.57
CA ILE A 210 -12.98 15.23 2.31
C ILE A 210 -12.53 14.21 3.36
N LEU A 211 -11.26 14.21 3.74
CA LEU A 211 -10.73 13.29 4.76
C LEU A 211 -11.35 13.56 6.14
N THR A 212 -11.26 14.81 6.59
CA THR A 212 -11.72 15.20 7.93
C THR A 212 -13.24 15.05 8.09
N SER A 213 -14.03 15.35 7.05
CA SER A 213 -15.48 15.12 7.05
C SER A 213 -15.88 13.64 7.13
N ASN A 214 -14.95 12.72 6.85
CA ASN A 214 -15.13 11.27 6.97
C ASN A 214 -14.37 10.68 8.17
N GLU A 215 -14.04 11.50 9.18
CA GLU A 215 -13.39 11.07 10.42
C GLU A 215 -12.00 10.44 10.20
N ILE A 216 -11.33 10.79 9.11
CA ILE A 216 -9.94 10.40 8.83
C ILE A 216 -9.01 11.48 9.39
N ASP A 217 -8.10 11.07 10.28
CA ASP A 217 -7.14 11.97 10.91
C ASP A 217 -6.03 12.36 9.93
N ILE A 218 -5.80 13.66 9.81
CA ILE A 218 -4.80 14.23 8.91
C ILE A 218 -3.62 14.87 9.66
N GLU A 219 -3.57 14.81 11.00
CA GLU A 219 -2.51 15.44 11.80
C GLU A 219 -1.11 14.93 11.43
N LYS A 220 -1.03 13.67 11.02
CA LYS A 220 0.22 13.03 10.60
C LYS A 220 0.56 13.25 9.13
N MET A 221 -0.25 13.97 8.35
CA MET A 221 0.07 14.22 6.95
C MET A 221 1.34 15.06 6.81
N THR A 222 2.16 14.68 5.83
CA THR A 222 3.44 15.30 5.52
C THR A 222 3.49 15.66 4.04
N ILE A 223 4.16 16.77 3.73
CA ILE A 223 4.39 17.22 2.36
C ILE A 223 5.57 16.43 1.79
N THR A 224 5.42 15.93 0.57
CA THR A 224 6.49 15.24 -0.16
C THR A 224 7.35 16.25 -0.91
N ASP A 225 8.67 16.12 -0.79
CA ASP A 225 9.61 16.99 -1.51
C ASP A 225 9.63 16.64 -3.00
N GLN A 226 9.13 17.55 -3.83
CA GLN A 226 9.09 17.45 -5.29
C GLN A 226 10.02 18.49 -5.96
N VAL A 227 10.95 19.08 -5.21
CA VAL A 227 11.83 20.14 -5.70
C VAL A 227 13.15 19.53 -6.21
N ASN A 228 13.69 20.06 -7.31
CA ASN A 228 14.96 19.63 -7.92
C ASN A 228 15.01 18.14 -8.30
N CYS A 229 13.90 17.57 -8.73
CA CYS A 229 13.83 16.19 -9.21
C CYS A 229 14.47 16.03 -10.60
N PRO A 230 15.34 15.02 -10.82
CA PRO A 230 15.88 14.74 -12.15
C PRO A 230 14.78 14.21 -13.08
N GLU A 231 14.87 14.54 -14.37
CA GLU A 231 14.03 13.90 -15.41
C GLU A 231 14.90 13.23 -16.49
N PRO A 232 14.67 11.95 -16.80
CA PRO A 232 13.83 11.00 -16.04
C PRO A 232 14.46 10.65 -14.67
N LEU A 233 13.62 10.19 -13.73
CA LEU A 233 14.06 9.45 -12.54
C LEU A 233 14.57 8.06 -12.95
#